data_AF-A0A8X6RT83-F1
#
_entry.id   AF-A0A8X6RT83-F1
#
_cell.length_a   1.000
_cell.length_b   1.000
_cell.length_c   1.000
_cell.angle_alpha   90.00
_cell.angle_beta   90.00
_cell.angle_gamma   90.00
#
_symmetry.space_group_name_H-M   'P 1'
#
loop_
_entity.id
_entity.type
_entity.pdbx_description
1 polymer ?
#
loop_
_entity_poly.entity_id
_entity_poly.type
_entity_poly.pdbx_seq_one_letter_code
_entity_poly.pdbx_strand_id
1 'polypeptide(L)'
;MVQNRAVDDAILNVTEAIRNAADAAIPKTSNSPRKLCKPWWNASCQQAKKEQRRAWGILRRYPTTENLIAFKRAKALARRIRRQCQRESWIKYVSSITSSTSSQQLWRKVKAANGLYREFNIPILETSTALYSSPLDVANLIGQTFASVSSSDSYSPAFQVTKNRLERTPINFRCRQLLPYNCDFDMFELKRALSSAHNTSPGPDGISYELQYRSYNCK
;
A
#
# COMPACT_ATOMS: atom_id res chain seq x y z
N MET A 1 -7.43 54.53 -5.60
CA MET A 1 -6.99 53.16 -5.29
C MET A 1 -7.77 52.68 -4.07
N VAL A 2 -8.91 52.01 -4.29
CA VAL A 2 -9.77 51.49 -3.19
C VAL A 2 -9.14 50.19 -2.71
N GLN A 3 -8.74 50.14 -1.44
CA GLN A 3 -8.05 48.99 -0.86
C GLN A 3 -9.04 47.84 -0.61
N ASN A 4 -8.83 46.73 -1.32
CA ASN A 4 -9.68 45.53 -1.32
C ASN A 4 -9.46 44.60 -0.10
N ARG A 5 -8.99 45.16 1.03
CA ARG A 5 -8.51 44.41 2.21
C ARG A 5 -9.52 43.40 2.77
N ALA A 6 -10.82 43.72 2.69
CA ALA A 6 -11.87 42.87 3.21
C ALA A 6 -12.06 41.55 2.43
N VAL A 7 -11.82 41.58 1.11
CA VAL A 7 -11.97 40.38 0.26
C VAL A 7 -10.76 39.48 0.44
N ASP A 8 -9.56 40.06 0.49
CA ASP A 8 -8.32 39.30 0.68
C ASP A 8 -8.29 38.61 2.05
N ASP A 9 -8.74 39.28 3.12
CA ASP A 9 -8.86 38.68 4.45
C ASP A 9 -9.89 37.55 4.50
N ALA A 10 -11.01 37.68 3.78
CA ALA A 10 -12.02 36.62 3.68
C ALA A 10 -11.47 35.38 2.95
N ILE A 11 -10.69 35.59 1.87
CA ILE A 11 -10.03 34.51 1.13
C ILE A 11 -8.98 33.82 2.01
N LEU A 12 -8.19 34.58 2.77
CA LEU A 12 -7.20 34.03 3.70
C LEU A 12 -7.85 33.17 4.79
N ASN A 13 -8.94 33.63 5.38
CA ASN A 13 -9.66 32.87 6.41
C ASN A 13 -10.23 31.56 5.87
N VAL A 14 -10.82 31.57 4.68
CA VAL A 14 -11.38 30.36 4.05
C VAL A 14 -10.25 29.38 3.69
N THR A 15 -9.16 29.86 3.11
CA THR A 15 -8.03 29.01 2.74
C THR A 15 -7.33 28.41 3.96
N GLU A 16 -7.21 29.16 5.05
CA GLU A 16 -6.62 28.66 6.30
C GLU A 16 -7.53 27.64 6.98
N ALA A 17 -8.85 27.84 6.98
CA ALA A 17 -9.82 26.87 7.49
C ALA A 17 -9.78 25.54 6.72
N ILE A 18 -9.71 25.59 5.38
CA ILE A 18 -9.61 24.40 4.52
C ILE A 18 -8.28 23.67 4.79
N ARG A 19 -7.16 24.41 4.88
CA ARG A 19 -5.85 23.83 5.16
C ARG A 19 -5.80 23.16 6.52
N ASN A 20 -6.38 23.77 7.55
CA ASN A 20 -6.42 23.22 8.90
C ASN A 20 -7.32 21.97 8.99
N ALA A 21 -8.46 21.98 8.30
CA ALA A 21 -9.33 20.80 8.21
C ALA A 21 -8.64 19.65 7.47
N ALA A 22 -7.94 19.94 6.37
CA ALA A 22 -7.17 18.95 5.62
C ALA A 22 -6.02 18.36 6.45
N ASP A 23 -5.27 19.19 7.18
CA ASP A 23 -4.18 18.75 8.04
C ASP A 23 -4.66 17.90 9.24
N ALA A 24 -5.86 18.17 9.75
CA ALA A 24 -6.48 17.38 10.83
C ALA A 24 -7.06 16.05 10.34
N ALA A 25 -7.64 16.02 9.13
CA ALA A 25 -8.31 14.83 8.59
C ALA A 25 -7.36 13.90 7.82
N ILE A 26 -6.28 14.42 7.24
CA ILE A 26 -5.37 13.68 6.35
C ILE A 26 -3.97 13.65 6.98
N PRO A 27 -3.58 12.57 7.69
CA PRO A 27 -2.24 12.47 8.26
C PRO A 27 -1.18 12.49 7.17
N LYS A 28 -0.32 13.52 7.18
CA LYS A 28 0.81 13.65 6.25
C LYS A 28 1.77 12.48 6.44
N THR A 29 2.08 11.78 5.35
CA THR A 29 3.11 10.75 5.34
C THR A 29 4.50 11.40 5.32
N SER A 30 5.38 11.01 6.23
CA SER A 30 6.75 11.54 6.27
C SER A 30 7.56 11.07 5.05
N ASN A 31 8.28 11.99 4.38
CA ASN A 31 9.22 11.72 3.28
C ASN A 31 10.54 11.02 3.72
N SER A 32 10.56 10.38 4.88
CA SER A 32 11.73 9.56 5.24
C SER A 32 11.62 8.23 4.50
N PRO A 33 12.61 7.83 3.69
CA PRO A 33 12.62 6.47 3.15
C PRO A 33 12.48 5.50 4.33
N ARG A 34 11.56 4.54 4.21
CA ARG A 34 11.34 3.56 5.26
C ARG A 34 12.67 2.81 5.42
N LYS A 35 13.31 2.99 6.57
CA LYS A 35 14.53 2.24 6.87
C LYS A 35 14.15 0.78 6.80
N LEU A 36 14.93 -0.02 6.06
CA LEU A 36 14.89 -1.47 6.03
C LEU A 36 14.68 -2.01 7.46
N CYS A 37 13.42 -2.20 7.82
CA CYS A 37 13.07 -2.51 9.19
C CYS A 37 12.96 -4.01 9.24
N LYS A 38 14.04 -4.64 9.72
CA LYS A 38 13.96 -6.04 10.13
C LYS A 38 12.72 -6.16 11.03
N PRO A 39 11.80 -7.12 10.79
CA PRO A 39 10.51 -7.15 11.48
C PRO A 39 10.60 -7.12 13.02
N TRP A 40 11.74 -7.56 13.55
CA TRP A 40 12.08 -7.59 14.96
C TRP A 40 12.76 -6.33 15.52
N TRP A 41 13.03 -5.32 14.69
CA TRP A 41 13.67 -4.08 15.12
C TRP A 41 12.64 -3.12 15.72
N ASN A 42 12.77 -2.82 17.01
CA ASN A 42 11.84 -1.98 17.77
C ASN A 42 12.57 -0.90 18.57
N ALA A 43 11.81 -0.09 19.32
CA ALA A 43 12.32 0.98 20.17
C ALA A 43 13.36 0.49 21.18
N SER A 44 13.15 -0.68 21.78
CA SER A 44 14.10 -1.31 22.73
C SER A 44 15.45 -1.62 22.06
N CYS A 45 15.44 -2.17 20.84
CA CYS A 45 16.66 -2.39 20.05
C CYS A 45 17.38 -1.08 19.71
N GLN A 46 16.62 -0.03 19.39
CA GLN A 46 17.17 1.29 19.08
C GLN A 46 17.82 1.93 20.31
N GLN A 47 17.15 1.88 21.46
CA GLN A 47 17.67 2.41 22.71
C GLN A 47 18.94 1.66 23.16
N ALA A 48 18.92 0.33 23.14
CA ALA A 48 20.09 -0.47 23.50
C ALA A 48 21.29 -0.20 22.59
N LYS A 49 21.07 0.00 21.28
CA LYS A 49 22.13 0.39 20.34
C LYS A 49 22.64 1.82 20.60
N LYS A 50 21.77 2.75 21.00
CA LYS A 50 22.14 4.13 21.38
C LYS A 50 23.04 4.12 22.61
N GLU A 51 22.67 3.36 23.64
CA GLU A 51 23.46 3.21 24.88
C GLU A 51 24.80 2.53 24.63
N GLN A 52 24.82 1.46 23.82
CA GLN A 52 26.06 0.81 23.41
C GLN A 52 27.01 1.79 22.70
N ARG A 53 26.48 2.62 21.78
CA ARG A 53 27.26 3.65 21.07
C ARG A 53 27.74 4.75 22.02
N ARG A 54 26.92 5.17 22.99
CA ARG A 54 27.30 6.13 24.02
C ARG A 54 28.47 5.61 24.85
N ALA A 55 28.37 4.39 25.38
CA ALA A 55 29.43 3.75 26.16
C ALA A 55 30.71 3.56 25.33
N TRP A 56 30.58 3.20 24.05
CA TRP A 56 31.73 3.15 23.13
C TRP A 56 32.38 4.51 22.93
N GLY A 57 31.59 5.57 22.75
CA GLY A 57 32.10 6.94 22.61
C GLY A 57 32.88 7.41 23.82
N ILE A 58 32.40 7.09 25.03
CA ILE A 58 33.11 7.40 26.29
C ILE A 58 34.41 6.61 26.38
N LEU A 59 34.38 5.29 26.19
CA LEU A 59 35.57 4.43 26.22
C LEU A 59 36.62 4.88 25.20
N ARG A 60 36.20 5.27 23.98
CA ARG A 60 37.09 5.74 22.93
C ARG A 60 37.81 7.04 23.30
N ARG A 61 37.15 7.94 24.05
CA ARG A 61 37.74 9.20 24.51
C ARG A 61 38.58 9.04 25.77
N TYR A 62 38.14 8.17 26.68
CA TYR A 62 38.74 7.97 28.00
C TYR A 62 38.89 6.46 28.28
N PRO A 63 40.03 5.85 27.91
CA PRO A 63 40.23 4.41 27.98
C PRO A 63 40.58 3.93 29.40
N THR A 64 39.62 4.04 30.32
CA THR A 64 39.75 3.53 31.70
C THR A 64 39.14 2.14 31.85
N THR A 65 39.58 1.39 32.87
CA THR A 65 39.04 0.05 33.19
C THR A 65 37.53 0.08 33.46
N GLU A 66 37.06 1.11 34.18
CA GLU A 66 35.64 1.31 34.46
C GLU A 66 34.83 1.51 33.16
N ASN A 67 35.31 2.36 32.25
CA ASN A 67 34.66 2.60 30.96
C ASN A 67 34.64 1.33 30.09
N LEU A 68 35.67 0.49 30.18
CA LEU A 68 35.70 -0.80 29.49
C LEU A 68 34.65 -1.76 30.05
N ILE A 69 34.48 -1.83 31.37
CA ILE A 69 33.44 -2.63 32.03
C ILE A 69 32.05 -2.13 31.62
N ALA A 70 31.82 -0.81 31.65
CA ALA A 70 30.56 -0.20 31.24
C ALA A 70 30.22 -0.53 29.78
N PHE A 71 31.18 -0.41 28.86
CA PHE A 71 30.97 -0.79 27.46
C PHE A 71 30.69 -2.28 27.28
N LYS A 72 31.40 -3.17 27.99
CA LYS A 72 31.15 -4.62 27.96
C LYS A 72 29.74 -4.95 28.44
N ARG A 73 29.26 -4.32 29.54
CA ARG A 73 27.89 -4.45 30.03
C ARG A 73 26.87 -3.98 29.00
N ALA A 74 27.03 -2.79 28.43
CA ALA A 74 26.13 -2.25 27.40
C ALA A 74 26.12 -3.13 26.13
N LYS A 75 27.27 -3.67 25.72
CA LYS A 75 27.39 -4.60 24.59
C LYS A 75 26.68 -5.93 24.86
N ALA A 76 26.77 -6.48 26.07
CA ALA A 76 26.06 -7.69 26.47
C ALA A 76 24.55 -7.46 26.52
N LEU A 77 24.10 -6.34 27.10
CA LEU A 77 22.69 -5.94 27.16
C LEU A 77 22.09 -5.78 25.76
N ALA A 78 22.78 -5.04 24.87
CA ALA A 78 22.33 -4.86 23.48
C ALA A 78 22.22 -6.18 22.72
N ARG A 79 23.13 -7.14 22.97
CA ARG A 79 23.05 -8.50 22.40
C ARG A 79 21.83 -9.26 22.94
N ARG A 80 21.56 -9.19 24.24
CA ARG A 80 20.40 -9.84 24.87
C ARG A 80 19.09 -9.29 24.30
N ILE A 81 18.92 -7.97 24.33
CA ILE A 81 17.71 -7.30 23.82
C ILE A 81 17.47 -7.66 22.36
N ARG A 82 18.52 -7.62 21.52
CA ARG A 82 18.39 -8.00 20.10
C ARG A 82 17.88 -9.44 19.93
N ARG A 83 18.43 -10.40 20.68
CA ARG A 83 18.00 -11.82 20.61
C ARG A 83 16.56 -11.99 21.10
N GLN A 84 16.19 -11.27 22.16
CA GLN A 84 14.84 -11.30 22.71
C GLN A 84 13.82 -10.75 21.71
N CYS A 85 14.05 -9.57 21.14
CA CYS A 85 13.13 -8.98 20.16
C CYS A 85 13.03 -9.82 18.87
N GLN A 86 14.13 -10.47 18.44
CA GLN A 86 14.09 -11.45 17.35
C GLN A 86 13.17 -12.62 17.66
N ARG A 87 13.32 -13.23 18.83
CA ARG A 87 12.49 -14.36 19.28
C ARG A 87 11.02 -13.95 19.39
N GLU A 88 10.72 -12.87 20.10
CA GLU A 88 9.35 -12.38 20.32
C GLU A 88 8.65 -12.05 19.00
N SER A 89 9.34 -11.36 18.09
CA SER A 89 8.80 -11.08 16.76
C SER A 89 8.53 -12.35 15.96
N TRP A 90 9.38 -13.37 16.07
CA TRP A 90 9.18 -14.63 15.37
C TRP A 90 8.02 -15.44 15.94
N ILE A 91 7.93 -15.53 17.27
CA ILE A 91 6.80 -16.15 17.96
C ILE A 91 5.49 -15.49 17.54
N LYS A 92 5.42 -14.15 17.62
CA LYS A 92 4.24 -13.38 17.20
C LYS A 92 3.84 -13.66 15.76
N TYR A 93 4.82 -13.79 14.87
CA TYR A 93 4.56 -14.08 13.46
C TYR A 93 4.03 -15.51 13.27
N VAL A 94 4.68 -16.51 13.84
CA VAL A 94 4.24 -17.91 13.76
C VAL A 94 2.84 -18.08 14.34
N SER A 95 2.53 -17.41 15.46
CA SER A 95 1.19 -17.40 16.06
C SER A 95 0.11 -16.72 15.18
N SER A 96 0.50 -15.90 14.21
CA SER A 96 -0.44 -15.23 13.29
C SER A 96 -0.74 -16.02 12.01
N ILE A 97 -0.06 -17.15 11.77
CA ILE A 97 -0.25 -17.98 10.58
C ILE A 97 -1.56 -18.76 10.71
N THR A 98 -2.43 -18.63 9.72
CA THR A 98 -3.71 -19.32 9.59
C THR A 98 -3.76 -20.18 8.32
N SER A 99 -4.77 -21.04 8.18
CA SER A 99 -5.00 -21.81 6.94
C SER A 99 -5.23 -20.93 5.70
N SER A 100 -5.65 -19.68 5.89
CA SER A 100 -5.82 -18.68 4.83
C SER A 100 -4.52 -17.93 4.48
N THR A 101 -3.41 -18.17 5.19
CA THR A 101 -2.14 -17.49 4.90
C THR A 101 -1.50 -18.09 3.65
N SER A 102 -1.35 -17.27 2.60
CA SER A 102 -0.74 -17.73 1.35
C SER A 102 0.75 -18.07 1.50
N SER A 103 1.23 -19.03 0.70
CA SER A 103 2.67 -19.38 0.62
C SER A 103 3.54 -18.18 0.27
N GLN A 104 3.06 -17.27 -0.57
CA GLN A 104 3.76 -16.04 -0.93
C GLN A 104 3.97 -15.12 0.28
N GLN A 105 2.94 -14.92 1.11
CA GLN A 105 3.04 -14.12 2.33
C GLN A 105 4.00 -14.76 3.33
N LEU A 106 3.99 -16.09 3.46
CA LEU A 106 4.95 -16.84 4.27
C LEU A 106 6.40 -16.56 3.85
N TRP A 107 6.70 -16.79 2.58
CA TRP A 107 8.05 -16.60 2.04
C TRP A 107 8.52 -15.15 2.11
N ARG A 108 7.64 -14.16 1.94
CA ARG A 108 7.98 -12.75 2.12
C ARG A 108 8.47 -12.45 3.54
N LYS A 109 7.79 -12.99 4.56
CA LYS A 109 8.14 -12.78 5.98
C LYS A 109 9.41 -13.52 6.38
N VAL A 110 9.62 -14.74 5.87
CA VAL A 110 10.89 -15.49 6.05
C VAL A 110 12.06 -14.70 5.46
N LYS A 111 11.93 -14.21 4.22
CA LYS A 111 12.96 -13.35 3.59
C LYS A 111 13.21 -12.07 4.41
N ALA A 112 12.17 -11.45 4.97
CA ALA A 112 12.30 -10.27 5.83
C ALA A 112 13.02 -10.55 7.16
N ALA A 113 12.74 -11.68 7.80
CA ALA A 113 13.44 -12.10 9.01
C ALA A 113 14.94 -12.30 8.77
N ASN A 114 15.29 -12.88 7.62
CA ASN A 114 16.68 -13.10 7.18
C ASN A 114 17.37 -11.84 6.61
N GLY A 115 16.68 -10.70 6.51
CA GLY A 115 17.23 -9.49 5.92
C GLY A 115 17.42 -9.55 4.40
N LEU A 116 16.82 -10.55 3.75
CA LEU A 116 16.79 -10.72 2.28
C LEU A 116 15.57 -10.04 1.65
N TYR A 117 14.76 -9.35 2.44
CA TYR A 117 13.61 -8.62 1.94
C TYR A 117 14.05 -7.39 1.16
N ARG A 118 13.67 -7.36 -0.11
CA ARG A 118 13.75 -6.19 -0.96
C ARG A 118 12.42 -5.47 -0.86
N GLU A 119 12.46 -4.18 -0.57
CA GLU A 119 11.27 -3.34 -0.71
C GLU A 119 10.82 -3.33 -2.18
N PHE A 120 9.52 -3.21 -2.40
CA PHE A 120 9.00 -2.97 -3.74
C PHE A 120 9.40 -1.53 -4.10
N ASN A 121 10.42 -1.39 -4.93
CA ASN A 121 10.74 -0.09 -5.51
C ASN A 121 9.64 0.22 -6.51
N ILE A 122 8.94 1.34 -6.29
CA ILE A 122 8.07 1.89 -7.32
C ILE A 122 8.99 2.29 -8.47
N PRO A 123 8.77 1.76 -9.69
CA PRO A 123 9.60 2.13 -10.83
C PRO A 123 9.48 3.62 -11.05
N ILE A 124 10.63 4.29 -11.11
CA ILE A 124 10.70 5.67 -11.53
C ILE A 124 10.46 5.68 -13.03
N LEU A 125 9.45 6.44 -13.46
CA LEU A 125 9.17 6.62 -14.88
C LEU A 125 9.81 7.91 -15.35
N GLU A 126 10.49 7.85 -16.50
CA GLU A 126 11.08 9.01 -17.15
C GLU A 126 10.35 9.28 -18.45
N THR A 127 9.91 10.52 -18.62
CA THR A 127 9.46 11.08 -19.89
C THR A 127 10.55 12.05 -20.38
N SER A 128 10.56 12.40 -21.66
CA SER A 128 11.52 13.34 -22.25
C SER A 128 11.63 14.69 -21.51
N THR A 129 10.66 15.04 -20.68
CA THR A 129 10.57 16.32 -19.96
C THR A 129 10.62 16.20 -18.43
N ALA A 130 10.42 15.02 -17.84
CA ALA A 130 10.26 14.89 -16.39
C ALA A 130 10.45 13.46 -15.86
N LEU A 131 10.80 13.38 -14.57
CA LEU A 131 11.00 12.14 -13.82
C LEU A 131 9.94 12.01 -12.72
N TYR A 132 9.25 10.87 -12.70
CA TYR A 132 8.10 10.61 -11.84
C TYR A 132 8.42 9.49 -10.85
N SER A 133 8.45 9.80 -9.56
CA SER A 133 8.79 8.86 -8.48
C SER A 133 7.67 8.65 -7.45
N SER A 134 6.65 9.51 -7.44
CA SER A 134 5.48 9.37 -6.57
C SER A 134 4.53 8.30 -7.12
N PRO A 135 4.00 7.37 -6.30
CA PRO A 135 3.04 6.36 -6.77
C PRO A 135 1.82 6.94 -7.47
N LEU A 136 1.29 8.07 -6.99
CA LEU A 136 0.14 8.73 -7.62
C LEU A 136 0.50 9.26 -9.01
N ASP A 137 1.64 9.92 -9.13
CA ASP A 137 2.06 10.53 -10.39
C ASP A 137 2.42 9.45 -11.42
N VAL A 138 3.07 8.36 -10.98
CA VAL A 138 3.32 7.17 -11.80
C VAL A 138 2.01 6.56 -12.29
N ALA A 139 1.01 6.40 -11.40
CA ALA A 139 -0.30 5.87 -11.79
C ALA A 139 -1.04 6.78 -12.79
N ASN A 140 -1.02 8.09 -12.55
CA ASN A 140 -1.61 9.08 -13.44
C ASN A 140 -0.93 9.10 -14.80
N LEU A 141 0.40 9.05 -14.85
CA LEU A 141 1.16 8.99 -16.10
C LEU A 141 0.81 7.72 -16.89
N ILE A 142 0.78 6.57 -16.22
CA ILE A 142 0.33 5.32 -16.84
C ILE A 142 -1.09 5.47 -17.39
N GLY A 143 -2.02 6.03 -16.61
CA GLY A 143 -3.40 6.29 -17.05
C GLY A 143 -3.47 7.21 -18.27
N GLN A 144 -2.70 8.30 -18.29
CA GLN A 144 -2.64 9.25 -19.41
C GLN A 144 -2.04 8.60 -20.66
N THR A 145 -0.96 7.82 -20.53
CA THR A 145 -0.37 7.09 -21.66
C THR A 145 -1.36 6.08 -22.23
N PHE A 146 -2.08 5.33 -21.40
CA PHE A 146 -3.13 4.43 -21.87
C PHE A 146 -4.28 5.18 -22.55
N ALA A 147 -4.72 6.29 -21.98
CA ALA A 147 -5.78 7.12 -22.58
C ALA A 147 -5.36 7.68 -23.94
N SER A 148 -4.11 8.14 -24.05
CA SER A 148 -3.53 8.61 -25.32
C SER A 148 -3.47 7.49 -26.35
N VAL A 149 -2.89 6.35 -26.00
CA VAL A 149 -2.75 5.20 -26.93
C VAL A 149 -4.12 4.63 -27.32
N SER A 150 -5.09 4.65 -26.41
CA SER A 150 -6.45 4.16 -26.66
C SER A 150 -7.38 5.23 -27.24
N SER A 151 -6.91 6.46 -27.44
CA SER A 151 -7.71 7.52 -28.04
C SER A 151 -8.05 7.20 -29.49
N SER A 152 -9.18 7.72 -29.96
CA SER A 152 -9.56 7.51 -31.37
C SER A 152 -8.56 8.13 -32.34
N ASP A 153 -7.81 9.14 -31.89
CA ASP A 153 -6.78 9.84 -32.63
C ASP A 153 -5.55 8.95 -32.91
N SER A 154 -5.32 7.93 -32.08
CA SER A 154 -4.23 6.95 -32.24
C SER A 154 -4.51 5.90 -33.33
N TYR A 155 -5.74 5.82 -33.85
CA TYR A 155 -6.06 4.90 -34.93
C TYR A 155 -5.68 5.44 -36.31
N SER A 156 -5.43 4.55 -37.27
CA SER A 156 -5.19 4.96 -38.66
C SER A 156 -6.43 5.66 -39.26
N PRO A 157 -6.25 6.61 -40.19
CA PRO A 157 -7.38 7.33 -40.81
C PRO A 157 -8.43 6.39 -41.41
N ALA A 158 -7.99 5.29 -42.05
CA ALA A 158 -8.88 4.29 -42.62
C ALA A 158 -9.76 3.58 -41.56
N PHE A 159 -9.19 3.28 -40.39
CA PHE A 159 -9.93 2.67 -39.29
C PHE A 159 -10.91 3.67 -38.65
N GLN A 160 -10.50 4.93 -38.47
CA GLN A 160 -11.37 5.97 -37.91
C GLN A 160 -12.65 6.16 -38.73
N VAL A 161 -12.53 6.17 -40.08
CA VAL A 161 -13.70 6.23 -40.98
C VAL A 161 -14.64 5.04 -40.74
N THR A 162 -14.08 3.84 -40.61
CA THR A 162 -14.87 2.63 -40.36
C THR A 162 -15.55 2.67 -38.99
N LYS A 163 -14.82 3.04 -37.94
CA LYS A 163 -15.32 3.20 -36.56
C LYS A 163 -16.46 4.22 -36.50
N ASN A 164 -16.25 5.44 -37.00
CA ASN A 164 -17.26 6.49 -37.00
C ASN A 164 -18.52 6.10 -37.79
N ARG A 165 -18.37 5.33 -38.87
CA ARG A 165 -19.52 4.82 -39.63
C ARG A 165 -20.31 3.79 -38.83
N LEU A 166 -19.63 2.85 -38.17
CA LEU A 166 -20.27 1.78 -37.40
C LEU A 166 -20.91 2.32 -36.11
N GLU A 167 -20.23 3.21 -35.38
CA GLU A 167 -20.72 3.80 -34.12
C GLU A 167 -21.96 4.70 -34.30
N ARG A 168 -22.20 5.22 -35.52
CA ARG A 168 -23.45 5.92 -35.86
C ARG A 168 -24.67 5.02 -35.90
N THR A 169 -24.47 3.71 -35.99
CA THR A 169 -25.55 2.74 -36.03
C THR A 169 -25.93 2.39 -34.59
N PRO A 170 -27.10 2.79 -34.09
CA PRO A 170 -27.49 2.49 -32.72
C PRO A 170 -27.63 0.98 -32.54
N ILE A 171 -26.97 0.44 -31.51
CA ILE A 171 -27.10 -0.97 -31.16
C ILE A 171 -28.47 -1.18 -30.55
N ASN A 172 -29.29 -2.04 -31.17
CA ASN A 172 -30.58 -2.42 -30.63
C ASN A 172 -30.41 -3.58 -29.65
N PHE A 173 -30.47 -3.29 -28.35
CA PHE A 173 -30.42 -4.30 -27.29
C PHE A 173 -31.76 -5.05 -27.08
N ARG A 174 -32.82 -4.71 -27.83
CA ARG A 174 -34.11 -5.42 -27.73
C ARG A 174 -33.99 -6.82 -28.30
N CYS A 175 -33.71 -7.79 -27.44
CA CYS A 175 -33.79 -9.20 -27.78
C CYS A 175 -35.21 -9.72 -27.48
N ARG A 176 -35.91 -10.23 -28.49
CA ARG A 176 -37.19 -10.95 -28.30
C ARG A 176 -36.99 -12.45 -28.07
N GLN A 177 -35.76 -12.92 -28.16
CA GLN A 177 -35.41 -14.32 -27.90
C GLN A 177 -35.08 -14.49 -26.42
N LEU A 178 -35.64 -15.53 -25.82
CA LEU A 178 -35.26 -15.96 -24.49
C LEU A 178 -33.89 -16.64 -24.60
N LEU A 179 -32.83 -15.89 -24.31
CA LEU A 179 -31.47 -16.41 -24.33
C LEU A 179 -31.15 -17.00 -22.96
N PRO A 180 -30.54 -18.19 -22.86
CA PRO A 180 -30.29 -18.85 -21.58
C PRO A 180 -29.53 -17.99 -20.55
N TYR A 181 -28.66 -17.09 -21.01
CA TYR A 181 -27.91 -16.17 -20.14
C TYR A 181 -28.72 -14.96 -19.63
N ASN A 182 -29.93 -14.75 -20.17
CA ASN A 182 -30.87 -13.71 -19.73
C ASN A 182 -32.00 -14.29 -18.86
N CYS A 183 -32.01 -15.59 -18.60
CA CYS A 183 -32.94 -16.22 -17.66
C CYS A 183 -32.54 -15.87 -16.22
N ASP A 184 -33.51 -15.94 -15.30
CA ASP A 184 -33.21 -15.86 -13.87
C ASP A 184 -32.22 -16.97 -13.48
N PHE A 185 -31.19 -16.61 -12.71
CA PHE A 185 -30.19 -17.57 -12.26
C PHE A 185 -30.78 -18.47 -11.17
N ASP A 186 -30.38 -19.75 -11.16
CA ASP A 186 -30.83 -20.70 -10.16
C ASP A 186 -29.93 -20.67 -8.91
N MET A 187 -30.48 -21.05 -7.76
CA MET A 187 -29.76 -21.21 -6.50
C MET A 187 -28.58 -22.18 -6.63
N PHE A 188 -28.68 -23.18 -7.50
CA PHE A 188 -27.56 -24.08 -7.80
C PHE A 188 -26.38 -23.34 -8.44
N GLU A 189 -26.64 -22.44 -9.39
CA GLU A 189 -25.62 -21.64 -10.06
C GLU A 189 -24.93 -20.68 -9.08
N LEU A 190 -25.70 -20.04 -8.20
CA LEU A 190 -25.18 -19.20 -7.12
C LEU A 190 -24.26 -20.00 -6.19
N LYS A 191 -24.69 -21.18 -5.74
CA LYS A 191 -23.88 -22.05 -4.87
C LYS A 191 -22.59 -22.50 -5.55
N ARG A 192 -22.65 -22.83 -6.84
CA ARG A 192 -21.47 -23.22 -7.64
C ARG A 192 -20.50 -22.04 -7.86
N ALA A 193 -21.02 -20.84 -8.05
CA ALA A 193 -20.20 -19.64 -8.16
C ALA A 193 -19.52 -19.31 -6.80
N LEU A 194 -20.25 -19.40 -5.70
CA LEU A 194 -19.72 -19.17 -4.35
C LEU A 194 -18.68 -20.22 -3.94
N SER A 195 -18.82 -21.49 -4.34
CA SER A 195 -17.84 -22.54 -4.00
C SER A 195 -16.51 -22.40 -4.75
N SER A 196 -16.52 -21.74 -5.91
CA SER A 196 -15.31 -21.47 -6.71
C SER A 196 -14.70 -20.09 -6.46
N ALA A 197 -15.41 -19.20 -5.75
CA ALA A 197 -14.95 -17.85 -5.47
C ALA A 197 -13.86 -17.83 -4.38
N HIS A 198 -12.82 -17.01 -4.60
CA HIS A 198 -11.81 -16.71 -3.59
C HIS A 198 -12.19 -15.47 -2.78
N ASN A 199 -11.68 -15.38 -1.55
CA ASN A 199 -11.91 -14.23 -0.70
C ASN A 199 -11.16 -13.00 -1.27
N THR A 200 -11.89 -12.15 -1.99
CA THR A 200 -11.39 -10.93 -2.65
C THR A 200 -11.84 -9.69 -1.88
N SER A 201 -11.27 -8.53 -2.23
CA SER A 201 -11.64 -7.26 -1.62
C SER A 201 -13.13 -6.98 -1.82
N PRO A 202 -13.85 -6.58 -0.77
CA PRO A 202 -15.27 -6.26 -0.87
C PRO A 202 -15.50 -5.11 -1.86
N GLY A 203 -16.63 -5.17 -2.56
CA GLY A 203 -17.04 -4.12 -3.49
C GLY A 203 -17.39 -2.81 -2.77
N PRO A 204 -17.89 -1.80 -3.51
CA PRO A 204 -18.36 -0.54 -2.93
C PRO A 204 -19.47 -0.71 -1.88
N ASP A 205 -20.17 -1.85 -1.91
CA ASP A 205 -21.20 -2.28 -0.95
C ASP A 205 -20.62 -2.81 0.38
N GLY A 206 -19.31 -3.04 0.46
CA GLY A 206 -18.64 -3.51 1.66
C GLY A 206 -18.85 -5.00 1.98
N ILE A 207 -19.49 -5.76 1.09
CA ILE A 207 -19.84 -7.16 1.34
C ILE A 207 -18.67 -8.05 0.89
N SER A 208 -18.09 -8.81 1.83
CA SER A 208 -17.03 -9.78 1.53
C SER A 208 -17.60 -11.16 1.17
N TYR A 209 -16.85 -11.92 0.38
CA TYR A 209 -17.21 -13.31 0.04
C TYR A 209 -17.34 -14.20 1.29
N GLU A 210 -16.56 -13.93 2.35
CA GLU A 210 -16.68 -14.64 3.63
C GLU A 210 -18.05 -14.46 4.30
N LEU A 211 -18.66 -13.27 4.20
CA LEU A 211 -19.99 -12.97 4.74
C LEU A 211 -21.07 -13.75 3.99
N GLN A 212 -21.00 -13.75 2.66
CA GLN A 212 -21.94 -14.49 1.81
C GLN A 212 -21.81 -16.00 2.03
N TYR A 213 -20.59 -16.55 1.98
CA TYR A 213 -20.36 -17.98 2.13
C TYR A 213 -20.80 -18.54 3.50
N ARG A 214 -20.60 -17.78 4.59
CA ARG A 214 -21.05 -18.18 5.94
C ARG A 214 -22.56 -18.12 6.10
N SER A 215 -23.22 -17.11 5.55
CA SER A 215 -24.67 -16.95 5.68
C SER A 215 -25.47 -18.07 5.00
N TYR A 216 -24.93 -18.70 3.95
CA TYR A 216 -25.60 -19.79 3.21
C TYR A 216 -25.20 -21.21 3.66
N ASN A 217 -24.14 -21.36 4.45
CA ASN A 217 -23.66 -22.66 4.93
C ASN A 217 -23.88 -22.89 6.44
N CYS A 218 -24.49 -21.94 7.16
CA CYS A 218 -24.98 -22.18 8.52
C CYS A 218 -26.21 -23.11 8.46
N LYS A 219 -25.96 -24.40 8.67
CA LYS A 219 -26.89 -25.33 9.32
C LYS A 219 -26.35 -25.67 10.70
#